data_AF-A0A848B5Y1-F1
#
_entry.id   AF-A0A848B5Y1-F1
#
_cell.length_a   1.000
_cell.length_b   1.000
_cell.length_c   1.000
_cell.angle_alpha   90.00
_cell.angle_beta   90.00
_cell.angle_gamma   90.00
#
_symmetry.space_group_name_H-M   'P 1'
#
loop_
_entity.id
_entity.type
_entity.pdbx_description
1 polymer ?
#
loop_
_entity_poly.entity_id
_entity_poly.type
_entity_poly.pdbx_seq_one_letter_code
_entity_poly.pdbx_strand_id
1 'polypeptide(L)'
;MQKHSAAAAILAAALTMNTLPAFAAPAENTAAESAAILSETTRTTTDAATATKTAKASATAKGATAQPAAKESPTAATPAAADTPAAAEPNPLIPYTSYDEMYSVLGFRPLILPKSSGYELTDAFVIDGETSDMRYTSRYGLPEQRATFSVRTTRKANIKGRDAATIATALSGIYSVSWLPYTQDGMPLLLAEISPTEFAACWTQGDYVFSCDGRGINRWDFLYNVASNLLDLTAHYYSDN
;
A
#
# COMPACT_ATOMS: atom_id res chain seq x y z
N MET A 1 56.52 44.85 -25.82
CA MET A 1 55.13 45.26 -26.07
C MET A 1 54.37 45.16 -24.75
N GLN A 2 53.76 46.29 -24.32
CA GLN A 2 52.66 46.51 -23.36
C GLN A 2 52.43 45.55 -22.18
N LYS A 3 52.08 45.95 -20.95
CA LYS A 3 51.93 47.20 -20.19
C LYS A 3 51.55 46.74 -18.75
N HIS A 4 52.12 47.38 -17.72
CA HIS A 4 51.60 47.67 -16.36
C HIS A 4 50.99 46.53 -15.49
N SER A 5 51.59 46.21 -14.32
CA SER A 5 51.26 46.75 -12.98
C SER A 5 49.87 46.35 -12.47
N ALA A 6 49.59 46.06 -11.20
CA ALA A 6 50.30 45.84 -9.95
C ALA A 6 49.18 45.62 -8.90
N ALA A 7 49.54 45.03 -7.75
CA ALA A 7 48.87 45.14 -6.44
C ALA A 7 47.45 44.51 -6.31
N ALA A 8 47.25 43.43 -5.57
CA ALA A 8 47.38 43.27 -4.12
C ALA A 8 46.43 44.16 -3.30
N ALA A 9 45.44 43.55 -2.66
CA ALA A 9 44.84 44.05 -1.43
C ALA A 9 44.29 42.88 -0.59
N ILE A 10 44.99 42.65 0.52
CA ILE A 10 44.58 41.85 1.67
C ILE A 10 43.54 42.66 2.46
N LEU A 11 42.48 42.02 2.95
CA LEU A 11 41.80 42.50 4.16
C LEU A 11 41.32 41.32 5.01
N ALA A 12 41.79 41.32 6.25
CA ALA A 12 41.41 40.42 7.33
C ALA A 12 40.56 41.18 8.37
N ALA A 13 39.94 40.41 9.27
CA ALA A 13 39.15 40.78 10.46
C ALA A 13 37.67 41.16 10.17
N ALA A 14 36.68 40.77 10.96
CA ALA A 14 36.68 40.47 12.39
C ALA A 14 35.61 39.45 12.80
N LEU A 15 35.90 38.79 13.93
CA LEU A 15 35.02 37.99 14.77
C LEU A 15 33.76 38.80 15.17
N THR A 16 32.58 38.21 15.02
CA THR A 16 31.45 38.44 15.93
C THR A 16 30.88 37.09 16.35
N MET A 17 31.16 36.73 17.60
CA MET A 17 30.29 35.81 18.33
C MET A 17 28.93 36.50 18.47
N ASN A 18 27.86 35.86 18.02
CA ASN A 18 26.54 36.19 18.54
C ASN A 18 25.69 34.92 18.65
N THR A 19 25.69 34.39 19.88
CA THR A 19 24.54 33.90 20.64
C THR A 19 23.43 33.15 19.88
N LEU A 20 23.35 31.85 20.20
CA LEU A 20 22.14 31.02 20.11
C LEU A 20 20.91 31.77 20.64
N PRO A 21 19.74 31.68 20.00
CA PRO A 21 18.49 31.68 20.74
C PRO A 21 18.28 30.26 21.28
N ALA A 22 18.56 30.09 22.58
CA ALA A 22 17.90 29.08 23.39
C ALA A 22 16.39 29.37 23.34
N PHE A 23 15.61 28.52 22.69
CA PHE A 23 14.16 28.52 22.89
C PHE A 23 13.79 27.42 23.87
N ALA A 24 13.20 27.87 24.95
CA ALA A 24 12.83 27.12 26.13
C ALA A 24 11.72 26.09 25.83
N ALA A 25 11.93 24.86 26.29
CA ALA A 25 10.91 24.15 27.06
C ALA A 25 11.19 24.46 28.55
N PRO A 26 10.21 24.42 29.50
CA PRO A 26 8.97 23.65 29.44
C PRO A 26 7.70 24.45 29.83
N ALA A 27 6.55 23.98 29.39
CA ALA A 27 5.30 24.19 30.13
C ALA A 27 4.63 22.83 30.29
N GLU A 28 4.66 22.36 31.53
CA GLU A 28 3.83 21.31 32.07
C GLU A 28 2.36 21.61 31.72
N ASN A 29 1.66 20.66 31.11
CA ASN A 29 0.22 20.56 31.35
C ASN A 29 -0.08 19.15 31.85
N THR A 30 -0.41 19.14 33.12
CA THR A 30 -0.73 18.03 34.01
C THR A 30 -1.88 17.18 33.49
N ALA A 31 -1.82 15.89 33.83
CA ALA A 31 -2.86 14.89 33.65
C ALA A 31 -4.19 15.23 34.37
N ALA A 32 -5.25 14.50 33.98
CA ALA A 32 -6.66 14.51 34.45
C ALA A 32 -7.52 15.62 33.79
N GLU A 33 -8.69 15.39 33.19
CA GLU A 33 -9.78 14.42 33.36
C GLU A 33 -10.28 13.97 31.95
N SER A 34 -10.63 12.71 31.70
CA SER A 34 -12.00 12.24 31.93
C SER A 34 -12.07 10.72 31.72
N ALA A 35 -12.01 10.00 32.84
CA ALA A 35 -12.53 8.65 32.96
C ALA A 35 -13.80 8.74 33.82
N ALA A 36 -14.97 8.78 33.21
CA ALA A 36 -16.25 8.53 33.89
C ALA A 36 -17.42 8.42 32.88
N ILE A 37 -17.61 7.25 32.28
CA ILE A 37 -18.97 6.73 32.06
C ILE A 37 -18.89 5.22 32.30
N LEU A 38 -19.02 4.82 33.56
CA LEU A 38 -19.50 3.49 33.90
C LEU A 38 -20.32 3.56 35.16
N SER A 39 -21.55 3.07 35.05
CA SER A 39 -22.41 2.54 36.12
C SER A 39 -23.40 3.50 36.78
N GLU A 40 -24.52 3.76 36.10
CA GLU A 40 -25.84 3.76 36.76
C GLU A 40 -26.90 3.23 35.78
N THR A 41 -27.14 1.92 35.81
CA THR A 41 -28.47 1.27 35.81
C THR A 41 -28.24 -0.23 35.80
N THR A 42 -28.01 -0.80 36.98
CA THR A 42 -28.14 -2.24 37.21
C THR A 42 -29.57 -2.58 37.60
N ARG A 43 -29.99 -3.79 37.18
CA ARG A 43 -30.98 -4.70 37.79
C ARG A 43 -32.46 -4.41 37.47
N THR A 44 -33.33 -5.36 37.10
CA THR A 44 -33.39 -6.83 37.24
C THR A 44 -34.46 -7.34 36.24
N THR A 45 -34.31 -8.46 35.55
CA THR A 45 -34.97 -9.78 35.79
C THR A 45 -34.62 -10.66 34.57
N THR A 46 -33.89 -11.77 34.69
CA THR A 46 -34.26 -13.13 35.17
C THR A 46 -35.22 -13.90 34.25
N ASP A 47 -34.67 -15.00 33.71
CA ASP A 47 -35.28 -16.24 33.21
C ASP A 47 -36.29 -16.22 32.04
N ALA A 48 -35.99 -16.98 30.97
CA ALA A 48 -36.55 -18.34 30.81
C ALA A 48 -36.24 -18.96 29.43
N ALA A 49 -35.65 -20.16 29.49
CA ALA A 49 -36.00 -21.38 28.76
C ALA A 49 -36.41 -21.38 27.26
N THR A 50 -35.61 -22.12 26.48
CA THR A 50 -35.99 -23.31 25.70
C THR A 50 -37.36 -23.35 25.00
N ALA A 51 -37.36 -23.44 23.66
CA ALA A 51 -38.12 -24.47 22.92
C ALA A 51 -37.88 -24.41 21.39
N THR A 52 -37.42 -25.55 20.87
CA THR A 52 -37.64 -26.11 19.53
C THR A 52 -39.04 -25.88 18.94
N LYS A 53 -39.16 -25.82 17.59
CA LYS A 53 -39.77 -26.89 16.74
C LYS A 53 -40.31 -26.38 15.38
N THR A 54 -39.73 -26.96 14.31
CA THR A 54 -40.35 -27.49 13.07
C THR A 54 -41.24 -26.61 12.16
N ALA A 55 -40.69 -26.44 10.94
CA ALA A 55 -41.25 -26.65 9.60
C ALA A 55 -42.65 -26.15 9.22
N LYS A 56 -42.73 -25.59 7.99
CA LYS A 56 -43.57 -26.19 6.94
C LYS A 56 -43.09 -25.78 5.54
N ALA A 57 -42.78 -26.78 4.75
CA ALA A 57 -42.70 -26.71 3.29
C ALA A 57 -44.10 -26.52 2.70
N SER A 58 -44.20 -25.87 1.54
CA SER A 58 -45.32 -26.07 0.61
C SER A 58 -44.81 -25.90 -0.81
N ALA A 59 -44.80 -27.02 -1.51
CA ALA A 59 -44.47 -27.19 -2.92
C ALA A 59 -45.67 -26.85 -3.81
N THR A 60 -45.40 -26.80 -5.14
CA THR A 60 -46.17 -27.32 -6.29
C THR A 60 -46.00 -26.32 -7.45
N ALA A 61 -45.21 -26.52 -8.52
CA ALA A 61 -44.97 -27.61 -9.49
C ALA A 61 -45.79 -27.47 -10.79
N LYS A 62 -45.16 -27.96 -11.89
CA LYS A 62 -45.66 -28.35 -13.24
C LYS A 62 -45.51 -27.25 -14.30
N GLY A 63 -44.69 -27.37 -15.37
CA GLY A 63 -44.52 -28.43 -16.40
C GLY A 63 -44.98 -27.81 -17.74
N ALA A 64 -44.47 -28.02 -18.96
CA ALA A 64 -43.61 -29.04 -19.57
C ALA A 64 -43.08 -28.56 -20.96
N THR A 65 -41.95 -29.14 -21.38
CA THR A 65 -41.44 -29.48 -22.75
C THR A 65 -42.08 -28.92 -24.03
N ALA A 66 -41.24 -28.49 -25.00
CA ALA A 66 -41.06 -29.14 -26.33
C ALA A 66 -40.16 -28.32 -27.30
N GLN A 67 -39.34 -29.04 -28.09
CA GLN A 67 -38.59 -28.62 -29.28
C GLN A 67 -39.11 -29.42 -30.50
N PRO A 68 -39.14 -28.86 -31.72
CA PRO A 68 -38.33 -29.31 -32.89
C PRO A 68 -37.96 -28.11 -33.82
N ALA A 69 -37.32 -28.16 -35.00
CA ALA A 69 -36.26 -28.92 -35.68
C ALA A 69 -35.94 -28.19 -37.02
N ALA A 70 -34.64 -28.01 -37.35
CA ALA A 70 -33.93 -27.80 -38.64
C ALA A 70 -34.58 -27.21 -39.93
N LYS A 71 -33.85 -26.29 -40.61
CA LYS A 71 -33.41 -26.44 -42.04
C LYS A 71 -32.35 -25.42 -42.52
N GLU A 72 -31.27 -25.98 -43.11
CA GLU A 72 -30.46 -25.58 -44.28
C GLU A 72 -29.59 -24.28 -44.35
N SER A 73 -28.31 -24.48 -44.71
CA SER A 73 -27.25 -23.48 -45.03
C SER A 73 -27.41 -22.81 -46.41
N PRO A 74 -26.66 -21.72 -46.69
CA PRO A 74 -25.44 -21.91 -47.50
C PRO A 74 -24.21 -21.08 -47.05
N THR A 75 -23.04 -21.61 -47.42
CA THR A 75 -21.67 -21.07 -47.33
C THR A 75 -21.48 -19.67 -47.92
N ALA A 76 -20.74 -18.77 -47.24
CA ALA A 76 -19.85 -17.77 -47.86
C ALA A 76 -18.86 -17.13 -46.86
N ALA A 77 -17.57 -17.23 -47.21
CA ALA A 77 -16.45 -16.33 -46.95
C ALA A 77 -16.05 -15.95 -45.51
N THR A 78 -14.91 -16.51 -45.08
CA THR A 78 -14.00 -15.97 -44.06
C THR A 78 -13.58 -14.53 -44.37
N PRO A 79 -13.79 -13.55 -43.47
CA PRO A 79 -12.94 -12.38 -43.38
C PRO A 79 -11.79 -12.72 -42.44
N ALA A 80 -10.56 -12.47 -42.88
CA ALA A 80 -9.38 -12.52 -42.03
C ALA A 80 -9.62 -11.64 -40.80
N ALA A 81 -9.58 -12.25 -39.61
CA ALA A 81 -9.61 -11.53 -38.36
C ALA A 81 -8.35 -10.64 -38.34
N ALA A 82 -8.56 -9.34 -38.47
CA ALA A 82 -7.56 -8.35 -38.16
C ALA A 82 -7.07 -8.61 -36.73
N ASP A 83 -5.75 -8.62 -36.55
CA ASP A 83 -5.07 -8.68 -35.25
C ASP A 83 -5.71 -7.67 -34.30
N THR A 84 -6.64 -8.15 -33.50
CA THR A 84 -7.10 -7.46 -32.30
C THR A 84 -5.94 -7.58 -31.33
N PRO A 85 -5.40 -6.47 -30.78
CA PRO A 85 -4.40 -6.57 -29.73
C PRO A 85 -4.95 -7.50 -28.67
N ALA A 86 -4.20 -8.56 -28.35
CA ALA A 86 -4.60 -9.52 -27.33
C ALA A 86 -5.06 -8.73 -26.11
N ALA A 87 -6.31 -8.94 -25.71
CA ALA A 87 -6.80 -8.46 -24.42
C ALA A 87 -5.78 -8.92 -23.39
N ALA A 88 -5.16 -7.97 -22.69
CA ALA A 88 -4.19 -8.25 -21.65
C ALA A 88 -4.83 -9.27 -20.70
N GLU A 89 -4.32 -10.50 -20.74
CA GLU A 89 -4.79 -11.59 -19.90
C GLU A 89 -4.73 -11.08 -18.46
N PRO A 90 -5.80 -11.25 -17.65
CA PRO A 90 -5.85 -10.69 -16.31
C PRO A 90 -4.63 -11.20 -15.54
N ASN A 91 -3.82 -10.25 -15.08
CA ASN A 91 -2.61 -10.50 -14.29
C ASN A 91 -2.93 -11.50 -13.18
N PRO A 92 -2.44 -12.75 -13.24
CA PRO A 92 -2.86 -13.80 -12.34
C PRO A 92 -2.39 -13.46 -10.92
N LEU A 93 -3.34 -13.13 -10.05
CA LEU A 93 -3.11 -12.93 -8.63
C LEU A 93 -3.15 -14.30 -7.95
N ILE A 94 -1.98 -14.89 -7.67
CA ILE A 94 -1.86 -16.23 -7.07
C ILE A 94 -1.64 -16.10 -5.57
N PRO A 95 -2.52 -16.66 -4.70
CA PRO A 95 -2.36 -16.59 -3.24
C PRO A 95 -1.28 -17.54 -2.72
N TYR A 96 -0.56 -17.12 -1.68
CA TYR A 96 0.47 -17.90 -0.99
C TYR A 96 0.25 -17.89 0.52
N THR A 97 0.60 -19.00 1.17
CA THR A 97 0.52 -19.14 2.63
C THR A 97 1.88 -19.09 3.33
N SER A 98 2.97 -19.20 2.56
CA SER A 98 4.34 -19.21 3.06
C SER A 98 5.25 -18.28 2.25
N TYR A 99 6.13 -17.57 2.94
CA TYR A 99 7.17 -16.74 2.33
C TYR A 99 8.21 -17.54 1.54
N ASP A 100 8.47 -18.79 1.92
CA ASP A 100 9.47 -19.61 1.23
C ASP A 100 8.95 -20.10 -0.13
N GLU A 101 7.63 -20.29 -0.25
CA GLU A 101 6.99 -20.56 -1.55
C GLU A 101 7.09 -19.33 -2.46
N MET A 102 6.79 -18.14 -1.92
CA MET A 102 6.96 -16.89 -2.66
C MET A 102 8.42 -16.67 -3.08
N TYR A 103 9.38 -16.93 -2.18
CA TYR A 103 10.81 -16.83 -2.48
C TYR A 103 11.23 -17.76 -3.63
N SER A 104 10.68 -18.97 -3.67
CA SER A 104 10.98 -19.95 -4.72
C SER A 104 10.53 -19.47 -6.11
N VAL A 105 9.47 -18.66 -6.18
CA VAL A 105 8.96 -18.09 -7.44
C VAL A 105 9.66 -16.79 -7.80
N LEU A 106 9.77 -15.87 -6.83
CA LEU A 106 10.30 -14.52 -7.03
C LEU A 106 11.83 -14.47 -7.13
N GLY A 107 12.51 -15.44 -6.52
CA GLY A 107 13.97 -15.41 -6.34
C GLY A 107 14.46 -14.28 -5.43
N PHE A 108 13.57 -13.65 -4.67
CA PHE A 108 13.86 -12.66 -3.62
C PHE A 108 12.82 -12.75 -2.51
N ARG A 109 13.15 -12.29 -1.30
CA ARG A 109 12.20 -12.27 -0.18
C ARG A 109 11.32 -11.01 -0.30
N PRO A 110 9.98 -11.11 -0.22
CA PRO A 110 9.10 -9.94 -0.21
C PRO A 110 9.39 -8.99 0.95
N LEU A 111 9.15 -7.69 0.77
CA LEU A 111 9.17 -6.75 1.89
C LEU A 111 7.95 -6.99 2.78
N ILE A 112 8.21 -7.13 4.08
CA ILE A 112 7.16 -7.39 5.07
C ILE A 112 6.99 -6.18 5.99
N LEU A 113 5.75 -5.91 6.37
CA LEU A 113 5.45 -4.96 7.43
C LEU A 113 5.56 -5.70 8.78
N PRO A 114 6.43 -5.26 9.72
CA PRO A 114 6.60 -5.91 11.00
C PRO A 114 5.31 -5.93 11.83
N LYS A 115 5.10 -6.98 12.63
CA LYS A 115 3.94 -7.05 13.56
C LYS A 115 3.90 -5.89 14.56
N SER A 116 5.06 -5.33 14.90
CA SER A 116 5.18 -4.15 15.78
C SER A 116 4.50 -2.90 15.22
N SER A 117 4.30 -2.81 13.91
CA SER A 117 3.53 -1.74 13.26
C SER A 117 2.06 -1.68 13.67
N GLY A 118 1.54 -2.73 14.32
CA GLY A 118 0.13 -2.85 14.66
C GLY A 118 -0.72 -3.53 13.59
N TYR A 119 -0.14 -3.87 12.45
CA TYR A 119 -0.82 -4.56 11.36
C TYR A 119 -0.57 -6.08 11.38
N GLU A 120 -1.59 -6.85 10.97
CA GLU A 120 -1.49 -8.29 10.75
C GLU A 120 -1.60 -8.60 9.26
N LEU A 121 -0.77 -9.53 8.78
CA LEU A 121 -0.85 -10.00 7.40
C LEU A 121 -2.16 -10.78 7.24
N THR A 122 -3.00 -10.38 6.28
CA THR A 122 -4.23 -11.09 5.94
C THR A 122 -4.06 -11.94 4.70
N ASP A 123 -3.36 -11.42 3.69
CA ASP A 123 -3.20 -12.10 2.41
C ASP A 123 -1.82 -11.82 1.81
N ALA A 124 -1.30 -12.78 1.07
CA ALA A 124 -0.06 -12.65 0.32
C ALA A 124 -0.24 -13.21 -1.08
N PHE A 125 0.22 -12.47 -2.08
CA PHE A 125 0.08 -12.85 -3.48
C PHE A 125 1.37 -12.66 -4.25
N VAL A 126 1.52 -13.43 -5.33
CA VAL A 126 2.45 -13.11 -6.41
C VAL A 126 1.65 -12.74 -7.65
N ILE A 127 2.05 -11.62 -8.24
CA ILE A 127 1.49 -10.97 -9.43
C ILE A 127 2.47 -11.22 -10.59
N ASP A 128 1.97 -11.76 -11.71
CA ASP A 128 2.73 -12.13 -12.91
C ASP A 128 4.00 -13.00 -12.68
N GLY A 129 4.12 -13.64 -11.51
CA GLY A 129 5.33 -14.38 -11.13
C GLY A 129 6.53 -13.51 -10.73
N GLU A 130 6.41 -12.18 -10.78
CA GLU A 130 7.55 -11.26 -10.65
C GLU A 130 7.41 -10.25 -9.50
N THR A 131 6.18 -10.03 -9.02
CA THR A 131 5.88 -9.00 -8.03
C THR A 131 5.16 -9.61 -6.83
N SER A 132 5.63 -9.36 -5.61
CA SER A 132 4.87 -9.71 -4.41
C SER A 132 3.84 -8.63 -4.10
N ASP A 133 2.66 -9.01 -3.62
CA ASP A 133 1.62 -8.14 -3.05
C ASP A 133 1.25 -8.69 -1.66
N MET A 134 1.64 -7.98 -0.62
CA MET A 134 1.46 -8.35 0.78
C MET A 134 0.40 -7.44 1.39
N ARG A 135 -0.71 -7.99 1.87
CA ARG A 135 -1.85 -7.22 2.40
C ARG A 135 -2.01 -7.40 3.88
N TYR A 136 -2.30 -6.30 4.54
CA TYR A 136 -2.37 -6.21 5.97
C TYR A 136 -3.61 -5.45 6.42
N THR A 137 -4.11 -5.83 7.58
CA THR A 137 -5.21 -5.15 8.27
C THR A 137 -4.75 -4.73 9.66
N SER A 138 -5.16 -3.55 10.11
CA SER A 138 -4.87 -3.08 11.46
C SER A 138 -5.49 -4.02 12.49
N ARG A 139 -4.74 -4.33 13.55
CA ARG A 139 -5.26 -5.09 14.71
C ARG A 139 -6.15 -4.22 15.62
N TYR A 140 -6.17 -2.92 15.38
CA TYR A 140 -6.87 -1.92 16.20
C TYR A 140 -8.03 -1.30 15.44
N GLY A 141 -9.06 -0.91 16.20
CA GLY A 141 -10.29 -0.31 15.65
C GLY A 141 -11.40 -1.33 15.41
N LEU A 142 -12.59 -0.80 15.07
CA LEU A 142 -13.76 -1.60 14.75
C LEU A 142 -13.50 -2.41 13.46
N PRO A 143 -13.88 -3.71 13.41
CA PRO A 143 -13.56 -4.59 12.28
C PRO A 143 -13.81 -3.97 10.89
N GLU A 144 -14.96 -3.32 10.69
CA GLU A 144 -15.37 -2.71 9.42
C GLU A 144 -14.67 -1.39 9.08
N GLN A 145 -13.89 -0.83 10.01
CA GLN A 145 -13.21 0.46 9.89
C GLN A 145 -11.69 0.33 10.08
N ARG A 146 -11.17 -0.90 10.15
CA ARG A 146 -9.74 -1.13 10.30
C ARG A 146 -9.01 -0.58 9.10
N ALA A 147 -7.96 0.20 9.38
CA ALA A 147 -7.03 0.62 8.35
C ALA A 147 -6.43 -0.61 7.67
N THR A 148 -6.21 -0.51 6.36
CA THR A 148 -5.54 -1.54 5.57
C THR A 148 -4.25 -0.99 5.02
N PHE A 149 -3.29 -1.89 4.79
CA PHE A 149 -1.99 -1.56 4.23
C PHE A 149 -1.63 -2.63 3.22
N SER A 150 -1.13 -2.26 2.05
CA SER A 150 -0.60 -3.19 1.06
C SER A 150 0.83 -2.79 0.72
N VAL A 151 1.70 -3.78 0.57
CA VAL A 151 3.12 -3.59 0.24
C VAL A 151 3.43 -4.46 -0.96
N ARG A 152 3.90 -3.84 -2.04
CA ARG A 152 4.39 -4.51 -3.23
C ARG A 152 5.88 -4.39 -3.36
N THR A 153 6.50 -5.44 -3.87
CA THR A 153 7.95 -5.49 -4.12
C THR A 153 8.20 -6.19 -5.44
N THR A 154 9.06 -5.60 -6.26
CA THR A 154 9.53 -6.20 -7.50
C THR A 154 10.99 -5.83 -7.76
N ARG A 155 11.66 -6.57 -8.64
CA ARG A 155 12.97 -6.19 -9.14
C ARG A 155 12.83 -5.04 -10.12
N LYS A 156 13.74 -4.08 -10.07
CA LYS A 156 13.78 -2.92 -10.97
C LYS A 156 13.87 -3.32 -12.45
N ALA A 157 14.50 -4.45 -12.76
CA ALA A 157 14.59 -4.97 -14.13
C ALA A 157 13.23 -5.43 -14.71
N ASN A 158 12.28 -5.78 -13.84
CA ASN A 158 10.98 -6.35 -14.23
C ASN A 158 9.97 -5.26 -14.58
N ILE A 159 10.07 -4.09 -13.95
CA ILE A 159 9.14 -3.00 -14.19
C ILE A 159 9.45 -2.22 -15.48
N LYS A 160 8.39 -1.95 -16.25
CA LYS A 160 8.48 -1.11 -17.46
C LYS A 160 8.08 0.32 -17.10
N GLY A 161 9.03 1.25 -17.21
CA GLY A 161 8.80 2.67 -16.96
C GLY A 161 10.10 3.44 -17.14
N ARG A 162 10.03 4.62 -17.75
CA ARG A 162 11.23 5.46 -17.97
C ARG A 162 11.46 6.47 -16.86
N ASP A 163 10.38 6.94 -16.24
CA ASP A 163 10.39 7.90 -15.16
C ASP A 163 9.77 7.30 -13.88
N ALA A 164 10.06 7.93 -12.75
CA ALA A 164 9.67 7.42 -11.44
C ALA A 164 8.15 7.37 -11.24
N ALA A 165 7.37 8.29 -11.82
CA ALA A 165 5.91 8.30 -11.67
C ALA A 165 5.25 7.18 -12.48
N THR A 166 5.76 6.90 -13.68
CA THR A 166 5.33 5.75 -14.48
C THR A 166 5.66 4.43 -13.77
N ILE A 167 6.85 4.32 -13.17
CA ILE A 167 7.25 3.16 -12.35
C ILE A 167 6.30 3.01 -11.14
N ALA A 168 6.02 4.09 -10.41
CA ALA A 168 5.12 4.05 -9.26
C ALA A 168 3.71 3.59 -9.65
N THR A 169 3.19 4.09 -10.78
CA THR A 169 1.89 3.70 -11.32
C THR A 169 1.88 2.22 -11.71
N ALA A 170 2.91 1.75 -12.43
CA ALA A 170 2.99 0.37 -12.89
C ALA A 170 3.08 -0.64 -11.73
N LEU A 171 3.83 -0.35 -10.67
CA LEU A 171 3.96 -1.24 -9.51
C LEU A 171 2.71 -1.23 -8.62
N SER A 172 2.24 -0.03 -8.26
CA SER A 172 1.09 0.12 -7.35
C SER A 172 -0.23 -0.29 -8.00
N GLY A 173 -0.35 -0.18 -9.33
CA GLY A 173 -1.62 -0.32 -10.04
C GLY A 173 -2.61 0.83 -9.76
N ILE A 174 -2.16 1.93 -9.16
CA ILE A 174 -2.98 3.09 -8.83
C ILE A 174 -2.83 4.11 -9.95
N TYR A 175 -3.88 4.22 -10.77
CA TYR A 175 -3.96 5.13 -11.90
C TYR A 175 -4.64 6.45 -11.50
N SER A 176 -4.37 7.52 -12.27
CA SER A 176 -5.03 8.83 -12.13
C SER A 176 -4.71 9.59 -10.85
N VAL A 177 -3.52 9.38 -10.27
CA VAL A 177 -3.03 10.13 -9.12
C VAL A 177 -1.78 10.94 -9.48
N SER A 178 -1.56 12.02 -8.73
CA SER A 178 -0.33 12.81 -8.84
C SER A 178 0.74 12.22 -7.93
N TRP A 179 1.71 11.54 -8.52
CA TRP A 179 2.91 11.10 -7.81
C TRP A 179 3.87 12.27 -7.65
N LEU A 180 4.06 12.76 -6.42
CA LEU A 180 4.90 13.91 -6.11
C LEU A 180 6.17 13.48 -5.36
N PRO A 181 7.35 14.03 -5.72
CA PRO A 181 8.55 13.84 -4.93
C PRO A 181 8.35 14.28 -3.48
N TYR A 182 8.79 13.45 -2.56
CA TYR A 182 8.77 13.69 -1.13
C TYR A 182 10.04 13.13 -0.51
N THR A 183 10.50 13.76 0.57
CA THR A 183 11.65 13.28 1.33
C THR A 183 11.20 13.01 2.75
N GLN A 184 11.42 11.78 3.20
CA GLN A 184 11.11 11.34 4.56
C GLN A 184 12.39 10.83 5.21
N ASP A 185 12.79 11.42 6.34
CA ASP A 185 14.04 11.09 7.04
C ASP A 185 15.29 11.05 6.12
N GLY A 186 15.34 11.94 5.13
CA GLY A 186 16.43 12.02 4.15
C GLY A 186 16.34 11.02 2.99
N MET A 187 15.38 10.09 3.02
CA MET A 187 15.15 9.11 1.96
C MET A 187 14.16 9.67 0.92
N PRO A 188 14.52 9.68 -0.38
CA PRO A 188 13.63 10.14 -1.43
C PRO A 188 12.56 9.07 -1.74
N LEU A 189 11.31 9.51 -1.80
CA LEU A 189 10.17 8.69 -2.23
C LEU A 189 9.22 9.51 -3.11
N LEU A 190 8.31 8.82 -3.80
CA LEU A 190 7.13 9.42 -4.41
C LEU A 190 5.93 9.18 -3.52
N LEU A 191 5.16 10.23 -3.26
CA LEU A 191 3.93 10.18 -2.48
C LEU A 191 2.75 10.58 -3.36
N ALA A 192 1.68 9.80 -3.28
CA ALA A 192 0.39 10.10 -3.88
C ALA A 192 -0.68 10.17 -2.78
N GLU A 193 -1.53 11.19 -2.86
CA GLU A 193 -2.74 11.32 -2.06
C GLU A 193 -3.93 10.93 -2.94
N ILE A 194 -4.58 9.82 -2.61
CA ILE A 194 -5.70 9.25 -3.36
C ILE A 194 -7.02 9.83 -2.83
N SER A 195 -7.12 9.92 -1.50
CA SER A 195 -8.21 10.58 -0.78
C SER A 195 -7.71 11.08 0.58
N PRO A 196 -8.51 11.83 1.36
CA PRO A 196 -8.10 12.30 2.69
C PRO A 196 -7.70 11.19 3.68
N THR A 197 -8.10 9.95 3.41
CA THR A 197 -7.80 8.76 4.24
C THR A 197 -7.10 7.65 3.45
N GLU A 198 -6.57 7.96 2.27
CA GLU A 198 -5.94 6.98 1.39
C GLU A 198 -4.70 7.56 0.71
N PHE A 199 -3.57 6.92 0.94
CA PHE A 199 -2.26 7.39 0.51
C PHE A 199 -1.45 6.25 -0.07
N ALA A 200 -0.55 6.56 -1.00
CA ALA A 200 0.40 5.60 -1.53
C ALA A 200 1.80 6.20 -1.62
N ALA A 201 2.81 5.36 -1.40
CA ALA A 201 4.21 5.73 -1.52
C ALA A 201 4.95 4.73 -2.41
N CYS A 202 5.93 5.22 -3.17
CA CYS A 202 6.80 4.39 -3.99
C CYS A 202 8.25 4.85 -3.83
N TRP A 203 9.19 3.92 -3.70
CA TRP A 203 10.61 4.21 -3.62
C TRP A 203 11.43 3.09 -4.24
N THR A 204 12.72 3.35 -4.40
CA THR A 204 13.68 2.39 -4.95
C THR A 204 14.82 2.26 -3.95
N GLN A 205 15.23 1.03 -3.67
CA GLN A 205 16.40 0.73 -2.85
C GLN A 205 17.14 -0.44 -3.51
N GLY A 206 18.42 -0.21 -3.82
CA GLY A 206 19.23 -1.12 -4.64
C GLY A 206 18.55 -1.52 -5.95
N ASP A 207 18.55 -2.81 -6.24
CA ASP A 207 17.91 -3.42 -7.42
C ASP A 207 16.40 -3.62 -7.30
N TYR A 208 15.74 -3.08 -6.27
CA TYR A 208 14.32 -3.30 -5.99
C TYR A 208 13.51 -2.01 -5.99
N VAL A 209 12.25 -2.15 -6.42
CA VAL A 209 11.24 -1.09 -6.36
C VAL A 209 10.14 -1.55 -5.43
N PHE A 210 9.72 -0.64 -4.56
CA PHE A 210 8.71 -0.88 -3.54
C PHE A 210 7.58 0.12 -3.74
N SER A 211 6.35 -0.35 -3.57
CA SER A 211 5.21 0.53 -3.39
C SER A 211 4.40 0.09 -2.19
N CYS A 212 3.75 1.02 -1.53
CA CYS A 212 2.73 0.70 -0.55
C CYS A 212 1.54 1.63 -0.68
N ASP A 213 0.38 1.13 -0.29
CA ASP A 213 -0.86 1.88 -0.20
C ASP A 213 -1.51 1.61 1.16
N GLY A 214 -2.07 2.67 1.75
CA GLY A 214 -2.74 2.60 3.04
C GLY A 214 -4.11 3.25 2.93
N ARG A 215 -5.15 2.57 3.42
CA ARG A 215 -6.55 3.04 3.38
C ARG A 215 -7.12 3.11 4.79
N GLY A 216 -7.99 4.08 5.05
CA GLY A 216 -8.58 4.30 6.38
C GLY A 216 -7.57 4.84 7.40
N ILE A 217 -6.52 5.52 6.93
CA ILE A 217 -5.42 6.03 7.74
C ILE A 217 -5.19 7.50 7.42
N ASN A 218 -4.81 8.32 8.39
CA ASN A 218 -4.42 9.70 8.12
C ASN A 218 -2.98 9.76 7.57
N ARG A 219 -2.64 10.89 6.95
CA ARG A 219 -1.33 11.08 6.29
C ARG A 219 -0.13 10.88 7.23
N TRP A 220 -0.22 11.34 8.47
CA TRP A 220 0.89 11.27 9.43
C TRP A 220 1.17 9.83 9.85
N ASP A 221 0.12 9.08 10.18
CA ASP A 221 0.25 7.67 10.56
C ASP A 221 0.72 6.81 9.37
N PHE A 222 0.28 7.14 8.15
CA PHE A 222 0.79 6.48 6.93
C PHE A 222 2.29 6.71 6.77
N LEU A 223 2.72 7.97 6.81
CA LEU A 223 4.13 8.34 6.66
C LEU A 223 5.01 7.80 7.79
N TYR A 224 4.48 7.70 9.01
CA TYR A 224 5.16 7.05 10.13
C TYR A 224 5.38 5.55 9.85
N ASN A 225 4.35 4.84 9.38
CA ASN A 225 4.49 3.42 9.03
C ASN A 225 5.52 3.20 7.91
N VAL A 226 5.49 4.05 6.88
CA VAL A 226 6.45 4.01 5.78
C VAL A 226 7.87 4.25 6.29
N ALA A 227 8.10 5.32 7.06
CA ALA A 227 9.44 5.69 7.52
C ALA A 227 10.02 4.68 8.52
N SER A 228 9.31 4.47 9.62
CA SER A 228 9.82 3.73 10.77
C SER A 228 9.84 2.21 10.58
N ASN A 229 9.15 1.70 9.56
CA ASN A 229 9.15 0.27 9.27
C ASN A 229 9.71 -0.01 7.88
N LEU A 230 9.12 0.54 6.82
CA LEU A 230 9.43 0.07 5.47
C LEU A 230 10.75 0.63 4.94
N LEU A 231 10.98 1.93 5.06
CA LEU A 231 12.22 2.56 4.60
C LEU A 231 13.43 2.02 5.35
N ASP A 232 13.35 1.95 6.68
CA ASP A 232 14.42 1.41 7.53
C ASP A 232 14.76 -0.06 7.19
N LEU A 233 13.74 -0.91 7.01
CA LEU A 233 13.96 -2.30 6.58
C LEU A 233 14.58 -2.39 5.18
N THR A 234 14.12 -1.57 4.24
CA THR A 234 14.71 -1.58 2.89
C THR A 234 16.18 -1.18 2.91
N ALA A 235 16.54 -0.15 3.69
CA ALA A 235 17.93 0.28 3.86
C ALA A 235 18.81 -0.81 4.50
N HIS A 236 18.28 -1.63 5.40
CA HIS A 236 19.05 -2.70 6.03
C HIS A 236 19.18 -3.97 5.18
N TYR A 237 18.11 -4.37 4.47
CA TYR A 237 18.04 -5.70 3.83
C TYR A 237 18.15 -5.68 2.30
N TYR A 238 18.01 -4.51 1.66
CA TYR A 238 17.96 -4.38 0.20
C TYR A 238 18.99 -3.36 -0.34
N SER A 239 19.94 -2.96 0.50
CA SER A 239 21.09 -2.19 0.04
C SER A 239 22.01 -3.07 -0.82
N ASP A 240 22.54 -2.49 -1.88
CA ASP A 240 23.49 -3.15 -2.78
C ASP A 240 24.68 -3.68 -1.98
N ASN A 241 24.97 -4.96 -2.14
CA ASN A 241 26.15 -5.61 -1.59
C ASN A 241 27.26 -5.65 -2.65
#